data_AF-A0A7W7YBI1-F1
#
_entry.id   AF-A0A7W7YBI1-F1
#
_cell.length_a   1.000
_cell.length_b   1.000
_cell.length_c   1.000
_cell.angle_alpha   90.00
_cell.angle_beta   90.00
_cell.angle_gamma   90.00
#
_symmetry.space_group_name_H-M   'P 1'
#
loop_
_entity.id
_entity.type
_entity.pdbx_description
1 polymer ?
#
loop_
_entity_poly.entity_id
_entity_poly.type
_entity_poly.pdbx_seq_one_letter_code
_entity_poly.pdbx_strand_id
1 'polypeptide(L)' 'MNIAIRRIRIHALVEAVLPHLADMPPMKRADVYEGIAEATRDTSPALHANAQRIASQLRDADLAQMQFLNLCNEERREA' A
#
# COMPACT_ATOMS: atom_id res chain seq x y z
N MET A 1 -7.91 16.86 -20.51
CA MET A 1 -6.94 17.47 -19.56
C MET A 1 -5.52 17.07 -19.99
N ASN A 2 -4.59 18.01 -20.10
CA ASN A 2 -3.20 17.75 -20.53
C ASN A 2 -2.49 16.79 -19.54
N ILE A 3 -1.80 15.76 -20.05
CA ILE A 3 -1.07 14.75 -19.26
C ILE A 3 -0.05 15.38 -18.30
N ALA A 4 0.64 16.45 -18.72
CA ALA A 4 1.59 17.14 -17.87
C ALA A 4 0.92 17.79 -16.65
N ILE A 5 -0.24 18.43 -16.86
CA ILE A 5 -1.02 19.05 -15.77
C ILE A 5 -1.56 17.96 -14.82
N ARG A 6 -2.01 16.82 -15.37
CA ARG A 6 -2.46 15.67 -14.56
C ARG A 6 -1.31 15.13 -13.70
N ARG A 7 -0.12 14.97 -14.27
CA ARG A 7 1.08 14.49 -13.56
C ARG A 7 1.47 15.42 -12.40
N ILE A 8 1.50 16.73 -12.61
CA ILE A 8 1.84 17.71 -11.56
C ILE A 8 0.85 17.60 -10.38
N ARG A 9 -0.46 17.53 -10.67
CA ARG A 9 -1.50 17.42 -9.63
C ARG A 9 -1.41 16.11 -8.85
N ILE A 10 -1.16 14.98 -9.51
CA ILE A 10 -1.02 13.68 -8.85
C ILE A 10 0.21 13.67 -7.95
N HIS A 11 1.34 14.20 -8.41
CA HIS A 11 2.55 14.27 -7.58
C HIS A 11 2.32 15.08 -6.30
N ALA A 12 1.69 16.25 -6.40
CA ALA A 12 1.37 17.07 -5.23
C ALA A 12 0.42 16.35 -4.25
N LEU A 13 -0.57 15.60 -4.77
CA LEU A 13 -1.48 14.80 -3.95
C LEU A 13 -0.73 13.68 -3.21
N VAL A 14 0.16 12.97 -3.91
CA VAL A 14 0.97 11.89 -3.32
C VAL A 14 1.86 12.45 -2.21
N GLU A 15 2.56 13.56 -2.47
CA GLU A 15 3.41 14.23 -1.47
C GLU A 15 2.62 14.67 -0.23
N ALA A 16 1.38 15.12 -0.40
CA ALA A 16 0.51 15.50 0.71
C ALA A 16 0.04 14.30 1.54
N VAL A 17 -0.12 13.12 0.93
CA VAL A 17 -0.63 11.92 1.61
C VAL A 17 0.48 11.14 2.33
N LEU A 18 1.70 11.13 1.80
CA LEU A 18 2.83 10.35 2.35
C LEU A 18 3.08 10.56 3.85
N PRO A 19 3.07 11.80 4.41
CA PRO A 19 3.32 12.02 5.83
C PRO A 19 2.30 11.33 6.74
N HIS A 20 1.06 11.16 6.28
CA HIS A 20 -0.01 10.55 7.06
C HIS A 20 0.02 9.03 7.03
N LEU A 21 0.81 8.42 6.14
CA LEU A 21 0.87 6.97 6.04
C LEU A 21 1.55 6.33 7.25
N ALA A 22 2.50 7.00 7.90
CA ALA A 22 3.27 6.41 9.00
C ALA A 22 2.37 5.92 10.15
N ASP A 23 1.32 6.67 10.46
CA ASP A 23 0.40 6.40 11.58
C ASP A 23 -0.75 5.46 11.22
N MET A 24 -0.85 5.03 9.95
CA MET A 24 -1.93 4.17 9.50
C MET A 24 -1.62 2.68 9.74
N PRO A 25 -2.64 1.87 10.08
CA PRO A 25 -2.52 0.42 10.08
C PRO A 25 -2.00 -0.11 8.73
N PRO A 26 -1.19 -1.18 8.71
CA PRO A 26 -0.56 -1.73 7.50
C PRO A 26 -1.54 -1.93 6.33
N MET A 27 -2.72 -2.50 6.59
CA MET A 27 -3.74 -2.73 5.57
C MET A 27 -4.30 -1.44 4.97
N LYS A 28 -4.55 -0.40 5.80
CA LYS A 28 -4.98 0.91 5.29
C LYS A 28 -3.89 1.58 4.45
N ARG A 29 -2.62 1.43 4.84
CA ARG A 29 -1.49 1.91 4.01
C ARG A 29 -1.45 1.19 2.67
N ALA A 30 -1.69 -0.13 2.66
CA ALA A 30 -1.72 -0.92 1.44
C ALA A 30 -2.79 -0.40 0.46
N ASP A 31 -4.00 -0.12 0.96
CA ASP A 31 -5.09 0.44 0.14
C ASP A 31 -4.73 1.82 -0.43
N VAL A 32 -4.06 2.68 0.37
CA VAL A 32 -3.62 3.99 -0.13
C VAL A 32 -2.53 3.85 -1.19
N TYR A 33 -1.54 2.98 -1.00
CA TYR A 33 -0.52 2.71 -2.01
C TYR A 33 -1.12 2.12 -3.30
N GLU A 34 -2.14 1.29 -3.20
CA GLU A 34 -2.88 0.78 -4.35
C GLU A 34 -3.60 1.91 -5.11
N GLY A 35 -4.28 2.82 -4.39
CA GLY A 35 -4.88 4.01 -4.98
C GLY A 35 -3.85 4.93 -5.66
N ILE A 36 -2.66 5.09 -5.07
CA ILE A 36 -1.54 5.83 -5.69
C ILE A 36 -1.09 5.12 -6.96
N ALA A 37 -0.94 3.78 -6.93
CA ALA A 37 -0.54 3.00 -8.09
C ALA A 37 -1.54 3.17 -9.24
N GLU A 38 -2.84 3.14 -8.95
CA GLU A 38 -3.88 3.33 -9.95
C GLU A 38 -3.90 4.76 -10.51
N ALA A 39 -3.82 5.77 -9.64
CA ALA A 39 -3.81 7.17 -10.05
C ALA A 39 -2.62 7.51 -10.96
N THR A 40 -1.48 6.84 -10.73
CA THR A 40 -0.20 7.13 -11.40
C THR A 40 0.08 6.27 -12.63
N ARG A 41 -0.75 5.25 -12.92
CA ARG A 41 -0.56 4.25 -13.99
C ARG A 41 -0.10 4.84 -15.32
N ASP A 42 -0.80 5.88 -15.79
CA ASP A 42 -0.55 6.47 -17.11
C ASP A 42 0.41 7.68 -17.07
N THR A 43 0.70 8.22 -15.88
CA THR A 43 1.44 9.49 -15.72
C THR A 43 2.84 9.31 -15.17
N SER A 44 3.09 8.24 -14.42
CA SER A 44 4.39 7.94 -13.80
C SER A 44 4.55 6.43 -13.59
N PRO A 45 5.06 5.68 -14.59
CA PRO A 45 5.20 4.22 -14.52
C PRO A 45 6.09 3.75 -13.36
N ALA A 46 7.15 4.52 -13.04
CA ALA A 46 8.04 4.21 -11.93
C ALA A 46 7.32 4.31 -10.57
N LEU A 47 6.48 5.33 -10.39
CA LEU A 47 5.71 5.51 -9.16
C LEU A 47 4.61 4.46 -9.05
N HIS A 48 3.95 4.13 -10.16
CA HIS A 48 2.97 3.04 -10.25
C HIS A 48 3.57 1.72 -9.77
N ALA A 49 4.68 1.29 -10.38
CA ALA A 49 5.32 0.02 -10.06
C ALA A 49 5.79 -0.04 -8.59
N ASN A 50 6.33 1.07 -8.06
CA ASN A 50 6.79 1.10 -6.67
C ASN A 50 5.61 1.06 -5.67
N ALA A 51 4.57 1.86 -5.91
CA ALA A 51 3.39 1.88 -5.05
C ALA A 51 2.67 0.52 -5.04
N GLN A 52 2.53 -0.13 -6.20
CA GLN A 52 1.94 -1.47 -6.30
C GLN A 52 2.76 -2.52 -5.54
N ARG A 53 4.09 -2.48 -5.67
CA ARG A 53 4.99 -3.38 -4.94
C ARG A 53 4.85 -3.21 -3.43
N ILE A 54 4.80 -1.97 -2.93
CA ILE A 54 4.63 -1.71 -1.50
C ILE A 54 3.27 -2.21 -1.00
N ALA A 55 2.19 -1.97 -1.74
CA ALA A 55 0.86 -2.46 -1.40
C ALA A 55 0.85 -3.99 -1.25
N SER A 56 1.45 -4.72 -2.19
CA SER A 56 1.59 -6.19 -2.10
C SER A 56 2.36 -6.61 -0.85
N GLN A 57 3.52 -6.02 -0.60
CA GLN A 57 4.37 -6.38 0.55
C GLN A 57 3.66 -6.19 1.89
N LEU A 58 2.84 -5.14 2.03
CA LEU A 58 2.05 -4.90 3.24
C LEU A 58 0.97 -5.97 3.43
N ARG A 59 0.27 -6.37 2.37
CA ARG A 59 -0.74 -7.43 2.42
C ARG A 59 -0.12 -8.79 2.73
N ASP A 60 1.02 -9.10 2.12
CA ASP A 60 1.74 -10.35 2.35
C ASP A 60 2.24 -10.46 3.81
N ALA A 61 2.71 -9.35 4.37
CA ALA A 61 3.14 -9.29 5.77
C ALA A 61 1.95 -9.50 6.74
N ASP A 62 0.79 -8.88 6.47
CA ASP A 62 -0.43 -9.06 7.27
C ASP A 62 -0.92 -10.51 7.21
N LEU A 63 -0.90 -11.12 6.02
CA LEU A 63 -1.23 -12.53 5.82
C LEU A 63 -0.31 -13.45 6.63
N ALA A 64 1.01 -13.23 6.56
CA ALA A 64 1.98 -14.02 7.31
C ALA A 64 1.76 -13.89 8.84
N GLN A 65 1.41 -12.70 9.32
CA GLN A 65 1.10 -12.48 10.72
C GLN A 65 -0.17 -13.24 11.14
N MET A 66 -1.23 -13.23 10.34
CA MET A 66 -2.45 -14.01 10.60
C MET A 66 -2.18 -15.52 10.61
N GLN A 67 -1.39 -16.02 9.66
CA GLN A 67 -0.99 -17.44 9.60
C GLN A 67 -0.24 -17.85 10.87
N PHE A 68 0.71 -17.03 11.31
CA PHE A 68 1.47 -17.30 12.54
C PHE A 68 0.57 -17.28 13.78
N LEU A 69 -0.36 -16.33 13.87
CA LEU A 69 -1.32 -16.26 14.97
C LEU A 69 -2.22 -17.50 15.03
N ASN A 70 -2.65 -18.01 13.88
CA ASN A 70 -3.44 -19.24 13.80
C ASN A 70 -2.64 -20.45 14.32
N LEU A 71 -1.37 -20.57 13.90
CA LEU A 71 -0.48 -21.62 14.41
C LEU A 71 -0.34 -21.54 15.93
N CYS A 72 -0.13 -20.34 16.50
CA CYS A 72 -0.08 -20.16 17.96
C CYS A 72 -1.40 -20.51 18.67
N ASN A 73 -2.55 -20.47 17.99
CA ASN A 73 -3.83 -20.85 18.56
C ASN A 73 -4.07 -22.35 18.49
N GLU A 74 -3.58 -23.01 17.44
CA GLU A 74 -3.63 -24.47 17.28
C GLU A 74 -2.79 -25.15 18.36
N GLU A 75 -1.53 -24.74 18.52
CA GLU A 75 -0.62 -25.26 19.56
C GLU A 75 -1.19 -25.11 21.00
N ARG A 76 -1.97 -24.05 21.26
CA ARG A 76 -2.61 -23.83 22.56
C ARG A 76 -3.83 -24.71 22.83
N ARG A 77 -4.48 -25.26 21.80
CA ARG A 77 -5.65 -26.13 21.95
C ARG A 77 -5.25 -27.59 22.15
N GLU A 78 -4.07 -27.96 21.69
CA GLU A 78 -3.52 -29.31 21.79
C GLU A 78 -2.74 -29.56 23.10
N ALA A 79 -2.38 -28.49 23.81
CA ALA A 79 -1.75 -28.50 25.14
C ALA A 79 -2.78 -28.58 26.29
#